data_AF-A0A920QEP4-F1
#
_entry.id   AF-A0A920QEP4-F1
#
_cell.length_a   1.000
_cell.length_b   1.000
_cell.length_c   1.000
_cell.angle_alpha   90.00
_cell.angle_beta   90.00
_cell.angle_gamma   90.00
#
_symmetry.space_group_name_H-M   'P 1'
#
loop_
_entity.id
_entity.type
_entity.pdbx_description
1 polymer ?
#
loop_
_entity_poly.entity_id
_entity_poly.type
_entity_poly.pdbx_seq_one_letter_code
_entity_poly.pdbx_strand_id
1 'polypeptide(L)'
;MELGQAPGAPVHHLVTDDGHRLPARRIINVAGLGSRRLADGYGGGAFDINPRRGQFVLFDKCARSLVRHMLLPMPSAHTKGVLVSPTIFGNLLAGPTAEDLPLDDPGLRTPQSRVYVRLWRAARGWSMG
;
A
#
# COMPACT_ATOMS: atom_id res chain seq x y z
N MET A 1 -12.73 21.38 -15.89
CA MET A 1 -12.36 20.60 -17.08
C MET A 1 -12.63 19.13 -16.75
N GLU A 2 -13.88 18.68 -16.91
CA GLU A 2 -14.27 17.29 -16.70
C GLU A 2 -13.79 16.45 -17.89
N LEU A 3 -12.92 15.48 -17.64
CA LEU A 3 -12.59 14.46 -18.63
C LEU A 3 -13.54 13.28 -18.47
N GLY A 4 -14.55 13.26 -19.36
CA GLY A 4 -15.12 12.06 -19.97
C GLY A 4 -15.73 11.00 -19.05
N GLN A 5 -17.07 10.96 -19.00
CA GLN A 5 -17.78 9.69 -18.96
C GLN A 5 -19.14 9.82 -19.64
N ALA A 6 -19.49 8.84 -20.49
CA ALA A 6 -20.79 8.75 -21.13
C ALA A 6 -21.91 8.48 -20.10
N PRO A 7 -23.12 9.06 -20.27
CA PRO A 7 -24.30 8.69 -19.51
C PRO A 7 -24.56 7.17 -19.63
N GLY A 8 -24.74 6.47 -18.51
CA GLY A 8 -25.04 5.03 -18.49
C GLY A 8 -23.87 4.09 -18.20
N ALA A 9 -22.69 4.60 -17.80
CA ALA A 9 -21.59 3.75 -17.35
C ALA A 9 -22.00 2.85 -16.16
N PRO A 10 -21.58 1.57 -16.12
CA PRO A 10 -21.93 0.65 -15.04
C PRO A 10 -21.48 1.19 -13.68
N VAL A 11 -22.37 1.17 -12.70
CA VAL A 11 -22.06 1.52 -11.30
C VAL A 11 -21.38 0.32 -10.65
N HIS A 12 -20.17 0.54 -10.12
CA HIS A 12 -19.48 -0.44 -9.31
C HIS A 12 -20.01 -0.38 -7.88
N HIS A 13 -19.96 -1.50 -7.17
CA HIS A 13 -20.31 -1.55 -5.75
C HIS A 13 -19.13 -2.04 -4.95
N LEU A 14 -18.70 -1.24 -3.96
CA LEU A 14 -17.82 -1.68 -2.91
C LEU A 14 -18.66 -2.33 -1.80
N VAL A 15 -18.19 -3.44 -1.24
CA VAL A 15 -18.84 -4.09 -0.09
C VAL A 15 -17.90 -3.97 1.11
N THR A 16 -18.38 -3.38 2.19
CA THR A 16 -17.63 -3.27 3.46
C THR A 16 -17.70 -4.59 4.23
N ASP A 17 -16.91 -4.71 5.29
CA ASP A 17 -16.85 -5.92 6.13
C ASP A 17 -18.15 -6.16 6.92
N ASP A 18 -18.86 -5.10 7.27
CA ASP A 18 -20.21 -5.10 7.86
C ASP A 18 -21.35 -5.27 6.82
N GLY A 19 -21.01 -5.43 5.54
CA GLY A 19 -21.96 -5.78 4.48
C GLY A 19 -22.65 -4.59 3.80
N HIS A 20 -22.33 -3.34 4.18
CA HIS A 20 -22.83 -2.18 3.44
C HIS A 20 -22.30 -2.14 2.01
N ARG A 21 -23.16 -1.68 1.08
CA ARG A 21 -22.85 -1.58 -0.35
C ARG A 21 -22.74 -0.13 -0.75
N LEU A 22 -21.56 0.30 -1.15
CA LEU A 22 -21.27 1.68 -1.55
C LEU A 22 -21.20 1.76 -3.09
N PRO A 23 -22.16 2.44 -3.75
CA PRO A 23 -22.11 2.62 -5.21
C PRO A 23 -21.04 3.65 -5.58
N ALA A 24 -20.26 3.37 -6.61
CA ALA A 24 -19.23 4.26 -7.13
C ALA A 24 -19.11 4.17 -8.65
N ARG A 25 -18.85 5.30 -9.30
CA ARG A 25 -18.58 5.35 -10.75
C ARG A 25 -17.15 4.90 -11.11
N ARG A 26 -16.21 5.08 -10.17
CA ARG A 26 -14.82 4.64 -10.29
C ARG A 26 -14.35 4.12 -8.94
N ILE A 27 -13.49 3.10 -8.96
CA ILE A 27 -12.83 2.55 -7.79
C ILE A 27 -11.32 2.60 -8.05
N ILE A 28 -10.56 3.15 -7.10
CA ILE A 28 -9.09 3.19 -7.16
C ILE A 28 -8.57 2.35 -5.99
N ASN A 29 -7.80 1.32 -6.30
CA ASN A 29 -7.18 0.45 -5.29
C ASN A 29 -5.91 1.12 -4.72
N VAL A 30 -5.92 1.43 -3.42
CA VAL A 30 -4.80 2.05 -2.68
C VAL A 30 -4.46 1.27 -1.40
N ALA A 31 -4.73 -0.04 -1.37
CA ALA A 31 -4.63 -0.84 -0.16
C ALA A 31 -3.19 -1.30 0.21
N GLY A 32 -2.15 -0.74 -0.43
CA GLY A 32 -0.76 -1.13 -0.18
C GLY A 32 -0.54 -2.64 -0.40
N LEU A 33 0.02 -3.34 0.58
CA LEU A 33 0.22 -4.80 0.54
C LEU A 33 -1.09 -5.60 0.39
N GLY A 34 -2.24 -5.01 0.76
CA GLY A 34 -3.56 -5.63 0.55
C GLY A 34 -4.09 -5.55 -0.89
N SER A 35 -3.39 -4.84 -1.78
CA SER A 35 -3.92 -4.54 -3.12
C SER A 35 -4.13 -5.79 -3.97
N ARG A 36 -3.24 -6.80 -3.86
CA ARG A 36 -3.37 -8.10 -4.55
C ARG A 36 -4.69 -8.77 -4.20
N ARG A 37 -4.98 -8.87 -2.90
CA ARG A 37 -6.22 -9.48 -2.38
C ARG A 37 -7.46 -8.77 -2.91
N LEU A 38 -7.46 -7.44 -2.95
CA LEU A 38 -8.58 -6.69 -3.51
C LEU A 38 -8.72 -6.92 -5.01
N ALA A 39 -7.62 -7.01 -5.76
CA ALA A 39 -7.68 -7.23 -7.20
C ALA A 39 -8.19 -8.63 -7.58
N ASP A 40 -7.67 -9.68 -6.91
CA ASP A 40 -8.19 -11.05 -7.02
C ASP A 40 -9.69 -11.07 -6.68
N GLY A 41 -10.05 -10.32 -5.64
CA GLY A 41 -11.40 -10.08 -5.19
C GLY A 41 -12.15 -8.99 -5.94
N TYR A 42 -11.78 -8.52 -7.13
CA TYR A 42 -12.63 -7.59 -7.91
C TYR A 42 -12.63 -7.90 -9.41
N GLY A 43 -12.01 -9.01 -9.81
CA GLY A 43 -11.75 -9.30 -11.21
C GLY A 43 -10.79 -8.28 -11.82
N GLY A 44 -9.90 -7.70 -11.00
CA GLY A 44 -8.78 -6.90 -11.48
C GLY A 44 -7.80 -7.77 -12.27
N GLY A 45 -6.88 -7.14 -13.01
CA GLY A 45 -5.80 -7.86 -13.67
C GLY A 45 -4.89 -8.56 -12.66
N ALA A 46 -4.30 -9.68 -13.07
CA ALA A 46 -3.31 -10.37 -12.26
C ALA A 46 -2.05 -9.50 -12.12
N PHE A 47 -1.63 -9.21 -10.89
CA PHE A 47 -0.36 -8.54 -10.59
C PHE A 47 0.21 -9.04 -9.26
N ASP A 48 1.53 -9.16 -9.11
CA ASP A 48 2.13 -9.63 -7.86
C ASP A 48 2.60 -8.48 -6.96
N ILE A 49 2.77 -8.77 -5.67
CA ILE A 49 3.38 -7.86 -4.68
C ILE A 49 4.47 -8.62 -3.96
N ASN A 50 5.69 -8.08 -3.99
CA ASN A 50 6.86 -8.62 -3.28
C ASN A 50 7.15 -7.73 -2.05
N PRO A 51 6.72 -8.13 -0.85
CA PRO A 51 6.94 -7.33 0.35
C PRO A 51 8.42 -7.28 0.72
N ARG A 52 8.88 -6.08 1.09
CA ARG A 52 10.22 -5.87 1.61
C ARG A 52 10.17 -4.97 2.84
N ARG A 53 10.60 -5.51 3.98
CA ARG A 53 10.65 -4.79 5.25
C ARG A 53 11.93 -3.98 5.35
N GLY A 54 11.78 -2.72 5.72
CA GLY A 54 12.86 -1.82 6.04
C GLY A 54 12.78 -1.33 7.48
N GLN A 55 13.84 -1.52 8.24
CA GLN A 55 13.97 -1.03 9.61
C GLN A 55 15.00 0.09 9.66
N PHE A 56 14.76 1.05 10.55
CA PHE A 56 15.65 2.19 10.75
C PHE A 56 16.12 2.23 12.20
N VAL A 57 17.37 2.66 12.37
CA VAL A 57 17.93 3.04 13.68
C VAL A 57 17.73 4.53 13.86
N LEU A 58 17.16 4.91 15.01
CA LEU A 58 17.02 6.29 15.42
C LEU A 58 18.09 6.59 16.49
N PHE A 59 19.03 7.46 16.16
CA PHE A 59 20.06 7.91 17.09
C PHE A 59 19.52 9.03 17.99
N ASP A 60 20.23 9.28 19.09
CA ASP A 60 19.94 10.41 19.96
C ASP A 60 20.32 11.75 19.29
N LYS A 61 19.79 12.86 19.83
CA LYS A 61 20.11 14.23 19.39
C LYS A 61 21.59 14.56 19.55
N CYS A 62 22.31 13.94 20.49
CA CYS A 62 23.76 14.10 20.63
C CYS A 62 24.53 13.75 19.35
N ALA A 63 24.01 12.84 18.53
CA ALA A 63 24.63 12.46 17.26
C ALA A 63 24.42 13.50 16.13
N ARG A 64 23.52 14.48 16.31
CA ARG A 64 23.10 15.42 15.25
C ARG A 64 24.23 16.24 14.65
N SER A 65 25.28 16.53 15.41
CA SER A 65 26.43 17.31 14.95
C SER A 65 27.31 16.53 13.95
N LEU A 66 27.24 15.20 13.93
CA LEU A 66 28.06 14.34 13.07
C LEU A 66 27.67 14.45 11.59
N VAL A 67 26.38 14.66 11.31
CA VAL A 67 25.83 14.68 9.95
C VAL A 67 24.93 15.90 9.78
N ARG A 68 25.32 16.82 8.90
CA ARG A 68 24.57 18.08 8.63
C ARG A 68 23.58 17.99 7.48
N HIS A 69 23.82 17.07 6.55
CA HIS A 69 23.03 16.88 5.34
C HIS A 69 22.65 15.41 5.19
N MET A 70 21.61 15.14 4.39
CA MET A 70 21.27 13.78 4.03
C MET A 70 22.42 13.13 3.25
N LEU A 71 22.87 11.96 3.70
CA LEU A 71 23.92 11.18 3.06
C LEU A 71 23.28 9.99 2.35
N LEU A 72 23.33 10.02 1.01
CA LEU A 72 22.93 8.90 0.16
C LEU A 72 24.20 8.26 -0.39
N PRO A 73 24.49 6.99 -0.05
CA PRO A 73 25.60 6.29 -0.67
C PRO A 73 25.31 6.05 -2.15
N MET A 74 26.39 5.90 -2.93
CA MET A 74 26.25 5.47 -4.33
C MET A 74 25.63 4.07 -4.38
N PRO A 75 24.59 3.84 -5.19
CA PRO A 75 23.97 2.54 -5.31
C PRO A 75 24.98 1.48 -5.74
N SER A 76 24.96 0.32 -5.10
CA SER A 76 25.61 -0.88 -5.61
C SER A 76 24.60 -1.72 -6.41
N ALA A 77 25.08 -2.77 -7.08
CA ALA A 77 24.22 -3.69 -7.83
C ALA A 77 23.10 -4.33 -6.99
N HIS A 78 23.29 -4.42 -5.67
CA HIS A 78 22.37 -5.12 -4.77
C HIS A 78 21.58 -4.20 -3.85
N THR A 79 22.05 -2.98 -3.59
CA THR A 79 21.37 -2.07 -2.66
C THR A 79 21.66 -0.61 -2.97
N LYS A 80 20.68 0.25 -2.70
CA LYS A 80 20.88 1.71 -2.65
C LYS A 80 21.75 2.13 -1.47
N GLY A 81 22.11 1.20 -0.58
CA GLY A 81 22.88 1.43 0.64
C GLY A 81 22.04 2.01 1.79
N VAL A 82 22.70 2.29 2.91
CA VAL A 82 22.07 2.87 4.10
C VAL A 82 22.06 4.39 3.96
N LEU A 83 20.86 4.97 3.92
CA LEU A 83 20.65 6.40 4.04
C LEU A 83 20.93 6.82 5.48
N VAL A 84 21.62 7.95 5.65
CA VAL A 84 21.70 8.65 6.95
C VAL A 84 21.12 10.05 6.78
N SER A 85 20.08 10.37 7.56
CA SER A 85 19.39 11.67 7.46
C SER A 85 19.18 12.30 8.83
N PRO A 86 19.47 13.61 8.97
CA PRO A 86 18.88 14.39 10.05
C PRO A 86 17.35 14.37 9.98
N THR A 87 16.69 14.37 11.13
CA THR A 87 15.24 14.52 11.24
C THR A 87 14.86 15.94 11.70
N ILE A 88 13.57 16.27 11.58
CA ILE A 88 13.01 17.53 12.09
C ILE A 88 13.13 17.67 13.61
N PHE A 89 13.28 16.56 14.36
CA PHE A 89 13.38 16.56 15.81
C PHE A 89 14.82 16.75 16.32
N GLY A 90 15.77 16.97 15.40
CA GLY A 90 17.16 17.22 15.74
C GLY A 90 17.95 15.97 16.11
N ASN A 91 17.52 14.79 15.67
CA ASN A 91 18.28 13.54 15.78
C ASN A 91 18.64 12.97 14.40
N LEU A 92 19.33 11.83 14.36
CA LEU A 92 19.72 11.15 13.11
C LEU A 92 18.94 9.85 12.94
N LEU A 93 18.53 9.58 11.70
CA LEU A 93 17.93 8.33 11.26
C LEU A 93 18.91 7.63 10.31
N ALA A 94 19.14 6.32 10.49
CA ALA A 94 19.86 5.51 9.52
C ALA A 94 19.08 4.26 9.11
N GLY A 95 19.09 3.94 7.82
CA GLY A 95 18.44 2.76 7.26
C GLY A 95 18.04 2.98 5.79
N PRO A 96 17.06 2.22 5.28
CA PRO A 96 16.46 1.05 5.91
C PRO A 96 17.36 -0.20 5.80
N THR A 97 17.08 -1.22 6.61
CA THR A 97 17.40 -2.61 6.24
C THR A 97 16.59 -3.04 5.01
N ALA A 98 16.90 -4.21 4.45
CA ALA A 98 16.31 -4.62 3.19
C ALA A 98 16.01 -6.12 3.23
N GLU A 99 14.95 -6.49 3.96
CA GLU A 99 14.56 -7.88 4.19
C GLU A 99 13.35 -8.26 3.34
N ASP A 100 13.49 -9.25 2.46
CA ASP A 100 12.40 -9.78 1.65
C ASP A 100 11.54 -10.72 2.51
N LEU A 101 10.22 -10.58 2.41
CA LEU A 101 9.28 -11.36 3.22
C LEU A 101 8.22 -12.05 2.35
N PRO A 102 7.75 -13.24 2.73
CA PRO A 102 6.55 -13.84 2.14
C PRO A 102 5.33 -12.92 2.26
N LEU A 103 4.42 -12.94 1.29
CA LEU A 103 3.21 -12.09 1.27
C LEU A 103 2.27 -12.34 2.46
N ASP A 104 2.31 -13.55 3.02
CA ASP A 104 1.53 -13.99 4.18
C ASP A 104 2.26 -13.82 5.53
N ASP A 105 3.46 -13.23 5.54
CA ASP A 105 4.23 -13.02 6.75
C ASP A 105 3.43 -12.21 7.80
N PRO A 106 3.32 -12.71 9.05
CA PRO A 106 2.53 -12.05 10.09
C PRO A 106 3.09 -10.67 10.49
N GLY A 107 4.39 -10.44 10.31
CA GLY A 107 5.08 -9.19 10.56
C GLY A 107 4.85 -8.10 9.51
N LEU A 108 4.17 -8.41 8.39
CA LEU A 108 3.71 -7.41 7.41
C LEU A 108 2.41 -6.71 7.81
N ARG A 109 1.73 -7.20 8.87
CA ARG A 109 0.43 -6.68 9.28
C ARG A 109 0.59 -5.34 10.02
N THR A 110 0.37 -4.23 9.33
CA THR A 110 0.01 -2.97 10.01
C THR A 110 -1.45 -3.05 10.48
N PRO A 111 -1.77 -2.73 11.74
CA PRO A 111 -3.15 -2.79 12.28
C PRO A 111 -4.19 -1.90 11.56
N GLN A 112 -3.79 -1.04 10.62
CA GLN A 112 -4.57 0.15 10.22
C GLN A 112 -5.23 0.09 8.84
N SER A 113 -5.18 -1.02 8.10
CA SER A 113 -5.88 -1.13 6.81
C SER A 113 -6.76 -2.37 6.75
N ARG A 114 -7.76 -2.42 7.63
CA ARG A 114 -8.88 -3.35 7.50
C ARG A 114 -9.98 -2.72 6.66
N VAL A 115 -9.82 -2.75 5.34
CA VAL A 115 -10.97 -2.70 4.44
C VAL A 115 -11.08 -4.09 3.85
N TYR A 116 -11.85 -4.94 4.52
CA TYR A 116 -12.17 -6.27 4.00
C TYR A 116 -13.29 -6.09 2.99
N VAL A 117 -13.06 -6.52 1.75
CA VAL A 117 -14.11 -6.48 0.75
C VAL A 117 -14.43 -7.88 0.24
N ARG A 118 -15.71 -8.24 0.33
CA ARG A 118 -16.25 -9.50 -0.19
C ARG A 118 -16.97 -9.24 -1.51
N LEU A 119 -16.70 -10.05 -2.52
CA LEU A 119 -17.36 -9.93 -3.82
C LEU A 119 -18.80 -10.39 -3.81
N TRP A 120 -19.61 -9.67 -4.56
CA TRP A 120 -20.79 -10.22 -5.21
C TRP A 120 -20.77 -9.81 -6.69
N ARG A 121 -20.47 -10.77 -7.58
CA ARG A 121 -20.78 -10.61 -9.00
C ARG A 121 -22.27 -10.83 -9.16
N ALA A 122 -23.01 -9.78 -9.54
CA ALA A 122 -24.30 -9.96 -10.18
C ALA A 122 -24.06 -10.53 -11.59
N ALA A 123 -23.71 -11.81 -11.66
CA ALA A 123 -23.75 -12.55 -12.91
C ALA A 123 -25.20 -13.03 -13.12
N ARG A 124 -25.91 -12.34 -14.02
CA ARG A 124 -27.05 -12.80 -14.83
C ARG A 124 -28.08 -13.70 -14.14
N GLY A 125 -29.24 -13.13 -13.80
CA GLY A 125 -30.41 -13.93 -13.41
C GLY A 125 -31.45 -13.15 -12.62
N TRP A 126 -32.00 -12.08 -13.21
CA TRP A 126 -33.29 -11.56 -12.77
C TRP A 126 -34.40 -12.43 -13.40
N SER A 127 -35.09 -13.18 -12.55
CA SER A 127 -36.50 -13.54 -12.76
C SER A 127 -37.24 -12.94 -11.57
N MET A 128 -38.05 -11.92 -11.82
CA MET A 128 -39.01 -11.42 -10.83
C MET A 128 -40.03 -12.52 -10.55
N GLY A 129 -40.26 -12.78 -9.27
CA GLY A 129 -41.38 -13.52 -8.71
C GLY A 129 -41.64 -12.93 -7.33
#